data_AF-A0A535GXG0-F1
#
_entry.id   AF-A0A535GXG0-F1
#
_cell.length_a   1.000
_cell.length_b   1.000
_cell.length_c   1.000
_cell.angle_alpha   90.00
_cell.angle_beta   90.00
_cell.angle_gamma   90.00
#
_symmetry.space_group_name_H-M   'P 1'
#
loop_
_entity.id
_entity.type
_entity.pdbx_description
1 polymer ?
#
loop_
_entity_poly.entity_id
_entity_poly.type
_entity_poly.pdbx_seq_one_letter_code
_entity_poly.pdbx_strand_id
1 'polypeptide(L)'
;MAGHLVENSRLGIHSHGLIRVPQYLKEIRSGETDPRARPKQTRTRGAVSWVTGNTGFGPVGGLYAGRRAVAAARKHGVGLVIATEL
;
A
#
# COMPACT_ATOMS: atom_id res chain seq x y z
N MET A 1 5.66 7.14 1.54
CA MET A 1 5.21 7.09 2.95
C MET A 1 5.05 8.49 3.55
N ALA A 2 6.13 9.27 3.72
CA ALA A 2 6.06 10.60 4.34
C ALA A 2 4.96 11.51 3.75
N GLY A 3 4.90 11.66 2.43
CA GLY A 3 3.87 12.48 1.77
C GLY A 3 2.42 12.05 2.06
N HIS A 4 2.16 10.74 2.27
CA HIS A 4 0.82 10.26 2.61
C HIS A 4 0.41 10.71 4.02
N LEU A 5 1.32 10.62 5.00
CA LEU A 5 1.03 11.04 6.38
C LEU A 5 0.88 12.56 6.49
N VAL A 6 1.71 13.32 5.77
CA VAL A 6 1.62 14.78 5.70
C VAL A 6 0.27 15.19 5.09
N GLU A 7 -0.08 14.60 3.94
CA GLU A 7 -1.33 14.94 3.26
C GLU A 7 -2.56 14.58 4.08
N ASN A 8 -2.61 13.39 4.70
CA ASN A 8 -3.72 13.02 5.58
C ASN A 8 -3.86 13.99 6.77
N SER A 9 -2.73 14.44 7.34
CA SER A 9 -2.75 15.43 8.42
C SER A 9 -3.27 16.78 7.94
N ARG A 10 -2.85 17.20 6.73
CA ARG A 10 -3.29 18.44 6.09
C ARG A 10 -4.79 18.42 5.77
N LEU A 11 -5.32 17.26 5.39
CA LEU A 11 -6.75 17.04 5.10
C LEU A 11 -7.61 16.86 6.37
N GLY A 12 -7.04 16.94 7.57
CA GLY A 12 -7.77 16.74 8.83
C GLY A 12 -8.03 15.26 9.19
N ILE A 13 -7.51 14.32 8.40
CA ILE A 13 -7.58 12.86 8.66
C ILE A 13 -6.44 12.47 9.59
N HIS A 14 -6.43 13.06 10.79
CA HIS A 14 -5.30 12.93 11.72
C HIS A 14 -5.04 11.49 12.14
N SER A 15 -6.08 10.66 12.30
CA SER A 15 -5.96 9.24 12.66
C SER A 15 -5.11 8.41 11.69
N HIS A 16 -4.91 8.88 10.46
CA HIS A 16 -4.08 8.22 9.44
C HIS A 16 -2.91 9.12 8.98
N GLY A 17 -2.64 10.20 9.73
CA GLY A 17 -1.60 11.19 9.45
C GLY A 17 -0.34 11.00 10.31
N LEU A 18 0.30 12.10 10.67
CA LEU A 18 1.57 12.12 11.41
C LEU A 18 1.49 11.43 12.78
N ILE A 19 0.29 11.31 13.36
CA ILE A 19 0.07 10.58 14.62
C ILE A 19 0.50 9.11 14.54
N ARG A 20 0.58 8.53 13.33
CA ARG A 20 0.98 7.14 13.12
C ARG A 20 2.50 6.92 13.14
N VAL A 21 3.31 7.99 13.12
CA VAL A 21 4.77 7.86 13.10
C VAL A 21 5.32 7.05 14.29
N PRO A 22 4.92 7.29 15.55
CA PRO A 22 5.40 6.48 16.68
C PRO A 22 5.03 5.00 16.57
N GLN A 23 3.85 4.70 16.05
CA GLN A 23 3.41 3.33 15.78
C GLN A 23 4.32 2.66 14.74
N TYR A 24 4.53 3.29 13.59
CA TYR A 24 5.41 2.71 12.56
C TYR A 24 6.84 2.51 13.06
N LEU A 25 7.37 3.43 13.88
CA LEU A 25 8.69 3.23 14.49
C LEU A 25 8.72 2.03 15.44
N LYS A 26 7.61 1.73 16.13
CA LYS A 26 7.49 0.53 16.98
C LYS A 26 7.44 -0.74 16.11
N GLU A 27 6.61 -0.76 15.08
CA GLU A 27 6.46 -1.89 14.15
C GLU A 27 7.75 -2.21 13.38
N ILE A 28 8.52 -1.18 13.03
CA ILE A 28 9.85 -1.35 12.42
C ILE A 28 10.83 -1.97 13.42
N ARG A 29 10.81 -1.55 14.68
CA ARG A 29 11.68 -2.12 15.73
C ARG A 29 11.31 -3.56 16.09
N SER A 30 10.03 -3.92 16.04
CA SER A 30 9.56 -5.29 16.29
C SER A 30 9.76 -6.22 15.08
N GLY A 31 10.05 -5.67 13.89
CA GLY A 31 10.17 -6.43 12.65
C GLY A 31 8.83 -6.73 11.97
N GLU A 32 7.72 -6.24 12.51
CA GLU A 32 6.38 -6.35 11.92
C GLU A 32 6.28 -5.56 10.60
N THR A 33 7.07 -4.49 10.45
CA THR A 33 7.17 -3.70 9.22
C THR A 33 8.62 -3.61 8.74
N ASP A 34 8.90 -4.06 7.52
CA ASP A 34 10.19 -3.79 6.87
C ASP A 34 10.11 -2.48 6.05
N PRO A 35 10.80 -1.39 6.47
CA PRO A 35 10.77 -0.12 5.74
C PRO A 35 11.42 -0.21 4.35
N ARG A 36 12.20 -1.27 4.09
CA ARG A 36 12.86 -1.52 2.80
C ARG A 36 12.06 -2.43 1.88
N ALA A 37 11.03 -3.10 2.40
CA ALA A 37 10.16 -3.94 1.60
C ALA A 37 9.51 -3.14 0.46
N ARG A 38 9.27 -3.82 -0.65
CA ARG A 38 8.64 -3.26 -1.84
C ARG A 38 7.50 -4.16 -2.28
N PRO A 39 6.32 -3.60 -2.56
CA PRO A 39 5.21 -4.39 -3.06
C PRO A 39 5.55 -5.01 -4.42
N LYS A 40 5.05 -6.21 -4.66
CA LYS A 40 5.32 -6.97 -5.88
C LYS A 40 4.06 -7.66 -6.37
N GLN A 41 3.84 -7.63 -7.68
CA GLN A 41 2.82 -8.45 -8.32
C GLN A 41 3.25 -9.92 -8.32
N THR A 42 2.42 -10.79 -7.78
CA THR A 42 2.69 -12.24 -7.67
C THR A 42 2.05 -13.03 -8.80
N ARG A 43 0.87 -12.61 -9.27
CA ARG A 43 0.15 -13.25 -10.39
C ARG A 43 -0.78 -12.28 -11.09
N THR A 44 -1.08 -12.53 -12.36
CA THR A 44 -2.15 -11.85 -13.11
C THR A 44 -2.94 -12.86 -13.96
N ARG A 45 -4.25 -12.68 -14.05
CA ARG A 45 -5.17 -13.40 -14.94
C ARG A 45 -6.22 -12.42 -15.46
N GLY A 46 -6.08 -12.02 -16.73
CA GLY A 46 -6.97 -11.03 -17.35
C GLY A 46 -7.03 -9.73 -16.53
N ALA A 47 -8.24 -9.34 -16.14
CA ALA A 47 -8.50 -8.16 -15.31
C ALA A 47 -8.08 -8.28 -13.84
N VAL A 48 -7.68 -9.47 -13.36
CA VAL A 48 -7.40 -9.73 -11.95
C VAL A 48 -5.89 -9.86 -11.71
N SER A 49 -5.37 -9.18 -10.70
CA SER A 49 -3.97 -9.33 -10.26
C SER A 49 -3.85 -9.55 -8.75
N TRP A 50 -2.78 -10.22 -8.35
CA TRP A 50 -2.40 -10.44 -6.95
C TRP A 50 -1.12 -9.68 -6.67
N VAL A 51 -1.07 -9.02 -5.51
CA VAL A 51 0.07 -8.23 -5.06
C VAL A 51 0.37 -8.59 -3.60
N THR A 52 1.64 -8.78 -3.27
CA THR A 52 2.09 -8.79 -1.88
C THR A 52 2.70 -7.43 -1.51
N GLY A 53 2.44 -6.94 -0.30
CA GLY A 53 3.12 -5.79 0.29
C GLY A 53 4.51 -6.13 0.86
N ASN A 54 4.85 -7.42 0.98
CA ASN A 54 6.07 -7.93 1.61
C ASN A 54 6.29 -7.34 3.01
N THR A 55 5.23 -7.24 3.82
CA THR A 55 5.25 -6.65 5.18
C THR A 55 5.85 -5.25 5.22
N GLY A 56 5.69 -4.50 4.13
CA GLY A 56 6.10 -3.10 4.04
C GLY A 56 5.06 -2.16 4.62
N PHE A 57 5.11 -0.89 4.21
CA PHE A 57 4.08 0.07 4.61
C PHE A 57 2.80 -0.13 3.80
N GLY A 58 1.68 -0.39 4.48
CA GLY A 58 0.35 -0.49 3.88
C GLY A 58 0.03 0.57 2.82
N PRO A 59 0.21 1.88 3.07
CA PRO A 59 -0.03 2.91 2.06
C PRO A 59 0.83 2.77 0.79
N VAL A 60 2.05 2.24 0.90
CA VAL A 60 2.93 1.98 -0.25
C VAL A 60 2.42 0.80 -1.07
N GLY A 61 2.03 -0.30 -0.41
CA GLY A 61 1.45 -1.46 -1.08
C GLY A 61 0.07 -1.16 -1.69
N GLY A 62 -0.78 -0.42 -0.98
CA GLY A 62 -2.09 0.02 -1.46
C GLY A 62 -1.99 0.90 -2.70
N LEU A 63 -1.06 1.87 -2.72
CA LEU A 63 -0.85 2.72 -3.91
C LEU A 63 -0.36 1.89 -5.11
N TYR A 64 0.52 0.91 -4.89
CA TYR A 64 0.97 0.00 -5.94
C TYR A 64 -0.20 -0.83 -6.49
N ALA A 65 -1.03 -1.41 -5.61
CA ALA A 65 -2.21 -2.18 -5.99
C ALA A 65 -3.22 -1.32 -6.76
N GLY A 66 -3.51 -0.10 -6.30
CA GLY A 66 -4.42 0.81 -6.99
C GLY A 66 -3.97 1.17 -8.40
N ARG A 67 -2.67 1.44 -8.60
CA ARG A 67 -2.12 1.71 -9.94
C ARG A 67 -2.28 0.51 -10.89
N ARG A 68 -2.10 -0.71 -10.38
CA ARG A 68 -2.32 -1.95 -11.14
C ARG A 68 -3.80 -2.15 -11.49
N ALA A 69 -4.71 -1.86 -10.55
CA ALA A 69 -6.15 -1.93 -10.79
C ALA A 69 -6.57 -0.96 -11.91
N VAL A 70 -6.09 0.28 -11.88
CA VAL A 70 -6.33 1.27 -12.94
C VAL A 70 -5.77 0.81 -14.28
N ALA A 71 -4.56 0.26 -14.32
CA ALA A 71 -3.96 -0.24 -15.55
C ALA A 71 -4.76 -1.42 -16.15
N ALA A 72 -5.22 -2.35 -15.31
CA ALA A 72 -6.08 -3.45 -15.74
C ALA A 72 -7.44 -2.95 -16.25
N ALA A 73 -8.07 -2.00 -15.54
CA ALA A 73 -9.34 -1.40 -15.94
C ALA A 73 -9.27 -0.70 -17.30
N ARG A 74 -8.18 0.02 -17.58
CA ARG A 74 -7.96 0.65 -18.89
C ARG A 74 -7.93 -0.36 -20.05
N LYS A 75 -7.46 -1.59 -19.81
CA LYS A 75 -7.34 -2.64 -20.83
C LYS A 75 -8.58 -3.53 -20.94
N HIS A 76 -9.22 -3.82 -19.81
CA HIS A 76 -10.24 -4.86 -19.69
C HIS A 76 -11.62 -4.33 -19.31
N GLY A 77 -11.79 -3.01 -19.15
CA GLY A 77 -13.02 -2.37 -18.66
C GLY A 77 -13.19 -2.45 -17.14
N VAL A 78 -12.50 -3.38 -16.47
CA VAL A 78 -12.44 -3.53 -15.00
C VAL A 78 -11.05 -3.99 -14.57
N GLY A 79 -10.67 -3.66 -13.34
CA GLY A 79 -9.44 -4.14 -12.73
C GLY A 79 -9.67 -4.51 -11.28
N LEU A 80 -9.37 -5.77 -10.92
CA LEU A 80 -9.42 -6.27 -9.56
C LEU A 80 -8.01 -6.57 -9.08
N VAL A 81 -7.63 -6.06 -7.91
CA VAL A 81 -6.36 -6.40 -7.28
C VAL A 81 -6.60 -6.95 -5.89
N ILE A 82 -6.07 -8.14 -5.63
CA ILE A 82 -6.05 -8.77 -4.31
C ILE A 82 -4.68 -8.49 -3.71
N ALA A 83 -4.66 -7.77 -2.60
CA ALA A 83 -3.44 -7.42 -1.89
C ALA A 83 -3.32 -8.24 -0.59
N THR A 84 -2.15 -8.83 -0.35
CA THR A 84 -1.80 -9.58 0.86
C THR A 84 -0.55 -8.99 1.50
N GLU A 85 -0.33 -9.24 2.79
CA GLU A 85 0.90 -8.82 3.50
C GLU A 85 1.21 -7.32 3.34
N LEU A 86 0.15 -6.49 3.39
CA LEU A 86 0.23 -5.02 3.33
C LEU A 86 0.71 -4.42 4.64
#